data_AF-A0A0D9VUD1-F1
#
_entry.id   AF-A0A0D9VUD1-F1
#
_cell.length_a   1.000
_cell.length_b   1.000
_cell.length_c   1.000
_cell.angle_alpha   90.00
_cell.angle_beta   90.00
_cell.angle_gamma   90.00
#
_symmetry.space_group_name_H-M   'P 1'
#
loop_
_entity.id
_entity.type
_entity.pdbx_description
1 polymer ?
#
loop_
_entity_poly.entity_id
_entity_poly.type
_entity_poly.pdbx_seq_one_letter_code
_entity_poly.pdbx_strand_id
1 'polypeptide(L)' 'MATLPRLPLVTCALLLLAVASQAHPYWPLELAFYRDKCPQAESIVKSVVGHFIHKNPGNGAAVIRMLFHDCFVEFHP' A
#
# COMPACT_ATOMS: atom_id res chain seq x y z
N MET A 1 44.16 18.75 22.79
CA MET A 1 42.72 18.47 22.99
C MET A 1 41.95 19.11 21.84
N ALA A 2 41.79 18.41 20.72
CA ALA A 2 41.14 18.94 19.51
C ALA A 2 40.28 17.84 18.88
N THR A 3 39.10 17.60 19.47
CA THR A 3 38.11 16.64 18.96
C THR A 3 36.78 17.31 18.57
N LEU A 4 36.66 18.64 18.65
CA LEU A 4 35.39 19.36 18.44
C LEU A 4 34.82 19.35 17.00
N PRO A 5 35.56 19.40 15.88
CA PRO A 5 34.92 19.58 14.57
C PRO A 5 34.36 18.29 13.95
N ARG A 6 34.69 17.12 14.53
CA ARG A 6 34.27 15.80 14.00
C ARG A 6 32.88 15.39 14.51
N LEU A 7 32.48 15.86 15.69
CA LEU A 7 31.17 15.58 16.30
C LEU A 7 29.97 16.17 15.52
N PRO A 8 30.00 17.43 15.03
CA PRO A 8 28.89 17.96 14.22
C PRO A 8 28.78 17.27 12.86
N LEU A 9 29.91 16.86 12.28
CA LEU A 9 29.93 16.17 10.99
C LEU A 9 29.31 14.77 11.11
N VAL A 10 29.67 14.03 12.17
CA VAL A 10 29.13 12.69 12.44
C VAL A 10 27.64 12.77 12.77
N THR A 11 27.20 13.76 13.55
CA THR A 11 25.77 13.94 13.85
C THR A 11 24.97 14.33 12.60
N CYS A 12 25.48 15.22 11.73
CA CYS A 12 24.88 15.49 10.42
C CYS A 12 24.79 14.24 9.54
N ALA A 13 25.87 13.44 9.46
CA ALA A 13 25.88 12.22 8.67
C ALA A 13 24.84 11.19 9.16
N LEU A 14 24.71 11.02 10.49
CA LEU A 14 23.71 10.16 11.10
C LEU A 14 22.27 10.65 10.85
N LEU A 15 22.04 11.97 10.91
CA LEU A 15 20.74 12.58 10.57
C LEU A 15 20.37 12.36 9.10
N LEU A 16 21.33 12.52 8.18
CA LEU A 16 21.10 12.29 6.74
C LEU A 16 20.80 10.82 6.42
N LEU A 17 21.49 9.89 7.08
CA LEU A 17 21.21 8.45 6.97
C LEU A 17 19.81 8.08 7.50
N ALA A 18 19.38 8.70 8.61
CA ALA A 18 18.04 8.48 9.16
C ALA A 18 16.94 8.96 8.20
N VAL A 19 17.10 10.13 7.56
CA VAL A 19 16.16 10.64 6.57
C VAL A 19 16.15 9.79 5.29
N ALA A 20 17.29 9.25 4.87
CA ALA A 20 17.37 8.34 3.73
C ALA A 20 16.74 6.96 3.99
N SER A 21 16.60 6.58 5.27
CA SER A 21 16.00 5.30 5.69
C SER A 21 14.46 5.32 5.77
N GLN A 22 13.80 6.39 5.33
CA GLN A 22 12.35 6.39 5.17
C GLN A 22 11.98 5.43 4.03
N ALA A 23 11.79 4.16 4.42
CA ALA A 23 11.25 3.09 3.59
C ALA A 23 10.01 3.59 2.86
N HIS A 24 9.93 3.24 1.56
CA HIS A 24 8.88 3.47 0.57
C HIS A 24 7.72 4.39 0.94
N PRO A 25 7.28 5.29 0.04
CA PRO A 25 6.05 6.05 0.25
C PRO A 25 4.85 5.08 0.35
N TYR A 26 4.52 4.66 1.56
CA TYR A 26 3.29 3.99 1.88
C TYR A 26 2.22 5.05 1.77
N TRP A 27 1.49 5.06 0.65
CA TRP A 27 0.27 5.84 0.58
C TRP A 27 -0.74 5.16 1.50
N PRO A 28 -1.11 5.76 2.64
CA PRO A 28 -2.02 5.10 3.55
C PRO A 28 -3.36 4.90 2.85
N LEU A 29 -3.87 3.67 2.93
CA LEU A 29 -5.23 3.36 2.49
C LEU A 29 -6.20 4.17 3.34
N GLU A 30 -7.14 4.86 2.68
CA GLU A 30 -8.19 5.63 3.35
C GLU A 30 -9.55 4.96 3.15
N LEU A 31 -10.34 4.89 4.22
CA LEU A 31 -11.74 4.48 4.14
C LEU A 31 -12.54 5.51 3.32
N ALA A 32 -13.42 5.02 2.46
CA ALA A 32 -14.21 5.85 1.55
C ALA A 32 -13.36 6.80 0.69
N PHE A 33 -12.19 6.32 0.24
CA PHE A 33 -11.29 7.07 -0.67
C PHE A 33 -12.01 7.62 -1.91
N TYR A 34 -13.02 6.90 -2.41
CA TYR A 34 -13.79 7.30 -3.59
C TYR A 34 -14.98 8.23 -3.30
N ARG A 35 -15.18 8.69 -2.06
CA ARG A 35 -16.40 9.42 -1.66
C ARG A 35 -16.74 10.61 -2.57
N ASP A 36 -15.73 11.39 -2.99
CA ASP A 36 -15.95 12.63 -3.76
C ASP A 36 -15.88 12.41 -5.28
N LYS A 37 -15.24 11.32 -5.72
CA LYS A 37 -15.04 11.02 -7.15
C LYS A 37 -16.08 10.05 -7.69
N CYS A 38 -16.39 9.01 -6.92
CA CYS A 38 -17.34 7.96 -7.27
C CYS A 38 -17.95 7.38 -5.97
N PRO A 39 -18.94 8.06 -5.37
CA PRO A 39 -19.53 7.65 -4.10
C PRO A 39 -20.20 6.27 -4.16
N GLN A 40 -20.53 5.79 -5.35
CA GLN A 40 -21.20 4.51 -5.55
C GLN A 40 -20.23 3.35 -5.80
N ALA A 41 -18.91 3.60 -5.85
CA ALA A 41 -17.91 2.59 -6.20
C ALA A 41 -18.06 1.29 -5.38
N GLU A 42 -18.09 1.40 -4.05
CA GLU A 42 -18.21 0.24 -3.16
C GLU A 42 -19.56 -0.49 -3.36
N SER A 43 -20.66 0.24 -3.53
CA SER A 43 -21.98 -0.36 -3.75
C SER A 43 -22.10 -1.10 -5.08
N ILE A 44 -21.53 -0.54 -6.15
CA ILE A 44 -21.53 -1.14 -7.50
C ILE A 44 -20.73 -2.45 -7.46
N VAL A 45 -19.51 -2.41 -6.91
CA VAL A 45 -18.67 -3.61 -6.78
C VAL A 45 -19.38 -4.68 -5.96
N LYS A 46 -19.95 -4.32 -4.81
CA LYS A 46 -20.69 -5.27 -3.95
C LYS A 46 -21.87 -5.91 -4.70
N SER A 47 -22.65 -5.12 -5.44
CA SER A 47 -23.80 -5.61 -6.20
C SER A 47 -23.38 -6.58 -7.31
N VAL A 48 -22.40 -6.20 -8.14
CA VAL A 48 -21.94 -7.01 -9.27
C VAL A 48 -21.28 -8.31 -8.79
N VAL A 49 -20.39 -8.22 -7.81
CA VAL A 49 -19.72 -9.41 -7.24
C VAL A 49 -20.74 -10.30 -6.55
N GLY A 50 -21.70 -9.73 -5.81
CA GLY A 50 -22.78 -10.49 -5.17
C GLY A 50 -23.62 -11.29 -6.17
N HIS A 51 -24.03 -10.65 -7.28
CA HIS A 51 -24.74 -11.35 -8.36
C HIS A 51 -23.89 -12.46 -9.00
N PHE A 52 -22.59 -12.20 -9.21
CA PHE A 52 -21.68 -13.18 -9.78
C PHE A 52 -21.45 -14.39 -8.87
N ILE A 53 -21.36 -14.18 -7.55
CA ILE A 53 -21.28 -15.25 -6.55
C ILE A 53 -22.59 -16.02 -6.48
N HIS A 54 -23.74 -15.35 -6.55
CA HIS A 54 -25.04 -16.02 -6.53
C HIS A 54 -25.20 -16.99 -7.71
N LYS A 55 -24.68 -16.62 -8.89
CA LYS A 55 -24.70 -17.49 -10.08
C LYS A 55 -23.76 -18.70 -9.95
N ASN A 56 -22.60 -18.53 -9.32
CA ASN A 56 -21.68 -19.63 -9.00
C ASN A 56 -20.88 -19.30 -7.73
N PRO A 57 -21.11 -20.02 -6.62
CA PRO A 57 -20.41 -19.77 -5.35
C PRO A 57 -18.87 -19.80 -5.46
N GLY A 58 -18.32 -20.59 -6.39
CA GLY A 58 -16.87 -20.67 -6.64
C GLY A 58 -16.25 -19.34 -7.07
N ASN A 59 -17.03 -18.42 -7.61
CA ASN A 59 -16.55 -17.11 -8.03
C ASN A 59 -16.04 -16.26 -6.86
N GLY A 60 -16.59 -16.43 -5.66
CA GLY A 60 -16.11 -15.70 -4.47
C GLY A 60 -14.68 -16.08 -4.13
N ALA A 61 -14.38 -17.38 -4.13
CA ALA A 61 -13.04 -17.89 -3.92
C ALA A 61 -12.08 -17.46 -5.05
N ALA A 62 -12.56 -17.45 -6.30
CA ALA A 62 -11.76 -17.03 -7.46
C ALA A 62 -11.30 -15.57 -7.37
N VAL A 63 -12.19 -14.64 -6.98
CA VAL A 63 -11.85 -13.21 -6.85
C VAL A 63 -10.79 -12.98 -5.76
N ILE A 64 -10.94 -13.63 -4.59
CA ILE A 64 -9.95 -13.54 -3.51
C ILE A 64 -8.60 -14.11 -3.96
N ARG A 65 -8.62 -15.26 -4.64
CA ARG A 65 -7.41 -15.88 -5.19
C ARG A 65 -6.72 -14.96 -6.19
N MET A 66 -7.45 -14.32 -7.09
CA MET A 66 -6.90 -13.37 -8.05
C MET A 66 -6.19 -12.20 -7.35
N LEU A 67 -6.83 -11.58 -6.34
CA LEU A 67 -6.21 -10.52 -5.54
C LEU A 67 -4.91 -10.98 -4.88
N PHE A 68 -4.89 -12.18 -4.30
CA PHE A 68 -3.68 -12.75 -3.72
C PHE A 68 -2.59 -12.96 -4.78
N HIS A 69 -2.93 -13.50 -5.95
CA HIS A 69 -1.96 -13.70 -7.02
C HIS A 69 -1.37 -12.39 -7.54
N ASP A 70 -2.18 -11.33 -7.70
CA ASP A 70 -1.72 -10.03 -8.17
C ASP A 70 -0.79 -9.36 -7.15
N CYS A 71 -1.06 -9.49 -5.85
CA CYS A 71 -0.24 -8.87 -4.81
C CYS A 71 1.02 -9.66 -4.44
N PHE A 72 1.01 -10.99 -4.52
CA PHE A 72 2.16 -11.81 -4.11
C PHE A 72 3.11 -12.12 -5.26
N VAL A 73 2.64 -12.09 -6.51
CA VAL A 73 3.49 -12.34 -7.68
C VAL A 73 3.93 -11.00 -8.26
N GLU A 74 4.83 -10.33 -7.54
CA GLU A 74 5.53 -9.16 -8.05
C GLU A 74 6.84 -9.59 -8.70
N PHE A 75 6.99 -9.33 -10.00
CA PHE A 75 8.29 -9.43 -10.64
C PHE A 75 9.09 -8.17 -10.26
N HIS A 76 9.99 -8.31 -9.29
CA HIS A 76 10.98 -7.30 -8.98
C HIS A 76 12.23 -7.58 -9.82
N PRO A 77 12.58 -6.77 -10.84
CA PRO A 77 13.86 -6.86 -11.54
C PRO A 77 15.04 -6.40 -10.67
#